data_AF-A0ABD2PFE8-F1
#
_entry.id   AF-A0ABD2PFE8-F1
#
_cell.length_a   1.000
_cell.length_b   1.000
_cell.length_c   1.000
_cell.angle_alpha   90.00
_cell.angle_beta   90.00
_cell.angle_gamma   90.00
#
_symmetry.space_group_name_H-M   'P 1'
#
loop_
_entity.id
_entity.type
_entity.pdbx_description
1 polymer ?
#
loop_
_entity_poly.entity_id
_entity_poly.type
_entity_poly.pdbx_seq_one_letter_code
_entity_poly.pdbx_strand_id
1 'polypeptide(L)'
;MGNPELYIKSGSDINLTCIVLQTPDPPSFIYWYRGGNVINYSQRGGINVVTEKQTRTSRLLISRALPQDSGNYTCSPSSSDAASVLVHVLHGEKPAAMQHGNSSSTATSWTFNLLLFVLLQFAILQSTHTYQYFTAMARGQQKLQSQQKAAEKAAKAKKQQGHSANDQKKAAQKALVHVCVVCKAQMPDPKTYKQHFENKHPKNEVPADLKEV
;
A
#
# COMPACT_ATOMS: atom_id res chain seq x y z
N MET A 1 -40.02 -14.95 -2.70
CA MET A 1 -39.09 -15.08 -3.84
C MET A 1 -37.70 -14.75 -3.33
N GLY A 2 -36.74 -15.66 -3.48
CA GLY A 2 -35.38 -15.50 -2.93
C GLY A 2 -34.61 -14.38 -3.63
N ASN A 3 -33.58 -13.88 -2.96
CA ASN A 3 -32.63 -12.95 -3.57
C ASN A 3 -31.91 -13.68 -4.72
N PRO A 4 -31.78 -13.08 -5.92
CA PRO A 4 -30.98 -13.69 -6.99
C PRO A 4 -29.52 -13.83 -6.56
N GLU A 5 -28.90 -14.94 -6.95
CA GLU A 5 -27.48 -15.24 -6.71
C GLU A 5 -26.70 -15.21 -8.03
N LEU A 6 -25.51 -14.64 -8.00
CA LEU A 6 -24.61 -14.54 -9.16
C LEU A 6 -23.23 -15.09 -8.79
N TYR A 7 -22.75 -16.06 -9.58
CA TYR A 7 -21.43 -16.67 -9.39
C TYR A 7 -20.50 -16.24 -10.53
N ILE A 8 -19.33 -15.71 -10.19
CA ILE A 8 -18.33 -15.27 -11.17
C ILE A 8 -16.94 -15.78 -10.79
N LYS A 9 -16.05 -15.94 -11.77
CA LYS A 9 -14.66 -16.33 -11.52
C LYS A 9 -13.82 -15.12 -11.14
N SER A 10 -12.86 -15.33 -10.23
CA SER A 10 -11.85 -14.33 -9.89
C SER A 10 -11.11 -13.87 -11.16
N GLY A 11 -10.90 -12.56 -11.29
CA GLY A 11 -10.27 -11.92 -12.44
C GLY A 11 -11.25 -11.48 -13.53
N SER A 12 -12.49 -12.00 -13.54
CA SER A 12 -13.56 -11.52 -14.43
C SER A 12 -14.15 -10.19 -13.97
N ASP A 13 -14.97 -9.57 -14.81
CA ASP A 13 -15.62 -8.29 -14.47
C ASP A 13 -17.03 -8.53 -13.91
N ILE A 14 -17.39 -7.84 -12.83
CA ILE A 14 -18.77 -7.77 -12.33
C ILE A 14 -19.52 -6.71 -13.15
N ASN A 15 -20.67 -7.07 -13.71
CA ASN A 15 -21.56 -6.15 -14.41
C ASN A 15 -23.00 -6.34 -13.90
N LEU A 16 -23.40 -5.47 -12.98
CA LEU A 16 -24.76 -5.47 -12.43
C LEU A 16 -25.56 -4.35 -13.08
N THR A 17 -26.75 -4.68 -13.57
CA THR A 17 -27.66 -3.73 -14.20
C THR A 17 -28.94 -3.66 -13.38
N CYS A 18 -29.26 -2.47 -12.88
CA CYS A 18 -30.49 -2.17 -12.17
C CYS A 18 -31.41 -1.37 -13.09
N ILE A 19 -32.63 -1.86 -13.31
CA ILE A 19 -33.63 -1.24 -14.17
C ILE A 19 -34.86 -0.95 -13.30
N VAL A 20 -35.26 0.32 -13.23
CA VAL A 20 -36.44 0.73 -12.45
C VAL A 20 -37.67 0.68 -13.35
N LEU A 21 -38.51 -0.32 -13.11
CA LEU A 21 -39.76 -0.51 -13.85
C LEU A 21 -40.93 0.14 -13.10
N GLN A 22 -41.99 0.50 -13.83
CA GLN A 22 -43.32 0.81 -13.27
C GLN A 22 -43.39 2.05 -12.34
N THR A 23 -42.55 3.06 -12.55
CA THR A 23 -42.65 4.36 -11.85
C THR A 23 -43.23 5.46 -12.75
N PRO A 24 -44.14 6.33 -12.24
CA PRO A 24 -44.67 7.48 -12.97
C PRO A 24 -43.55 8.44 -13.39
N ASP A 25 -42.67 8.76 -12.44
CA ASP A 25 -41.53 9.66 -12.63
C ASP A 25 -40.19 8.89 -12.59
N PRO A 26 -39.22 9.25 -13.46
CA PRO A 26 -37.90 8.64 -13.44
C PRO A 26 -37.15 8.98 -12.12
N PRO A 27 -36.29 8.09 -11.61
CA PRO A 27 -35.55 8.34 -10.39
C PRO A 27 -34.55 9.50 -10.57
N SER A 28 -34.50 10.41 -9.60
CA SER A 28 -33.53 11.52 -9.55
C SER A 28 -32.10 11.02 -9.37
N PHE A 29 -31.95 9.92 -8.62
CA PHE A 29 -30.69 9.23 -8.38
C PHE A 29 -30.92 7.72 -8.15
N ILE A 30 -29.88 6.92 -8.39
CA ILE A 30 -29.82 5.49 -8.07
C ILE A 30 -28.49 5.24 -7.37
N TYR A 31 -28.55 4.76 -6.12
CA TYR A 31 -27.37 4.43 -5.33
C TYR A 31 -27.09 2.93 -5.36
N TRP A 32 -25.81 2.59 -5.27
CA TRP A 32 -25.33 1.22 -5.11
C TRP A 32 -24.69 1.03 -3.74
N TYR A 33 -25.06 -0.06 -3.08
CA TYR A 33 -24.55 -0.47 -1.79
C TYR A 33 -23.91 -1.84 -1.88
N ARG A 34 -22.87 -2.08 -1.08
CA ARG A 34 -22.27 -3.39 -0.86
C ARG A 34 -22.21 -3.66 0.64
N GLY A 35 -22.92 -4.71 1.08
CA GLY A 35 -22.98 -5.05 2.51
C GLY A 35 -23.49 -3.91 3.39
N GLY A 36 -24.47 -3.14 2.89
CA GLY A 36 -25.08 -2.01 3.61
C GLY A 36 -24.34 -0.67 3.51
N ASN A 37 -23.12 -0.64 2.96
CA ASN A 37 -22.35 0.59 2.79
C ASN A 37 -22.40 1.08 1.34
N VAL A 38 -22.47 2.39 1.12
CA VAL A 38 -22.39 2.98 -0.23
C VAL A 38 -21.07 2.57 -0.87
N ILE A 39 -21.12 2.09 -2.12
CA ILE A 39 -19.92 1.71 -2.86
C ILE A 39 -19.08 2.95 -3.11
N ASN A 40 -17.83 2.91 -2.66
CA ASN A 40 -16.88 3.98 -2.89
C ASN A 40 -16.13 3.73 -4.20
N TYR A 41 -16.33 4.64 -5.15
CA TYR A 41 -15.75 4.59 -6.50
C TYR A 41 -14.23 4.79 -6.54
N SER A 42 -13.62 5.34 -5.49
CA SER A 42 -12.18 5.63 -5.43
C SER A 42 -11.36 4.55 -4.73
N GLN A 43 -11.99 3.54 -4.12
CA GLN A 43 -11.28 2.53 -3.32
C GLN A 43 -10.29 1.70 -4.15
N ARG A 44 -10.59 1.48 -5.43
CA ARG A 44 -9.72 0.76 -6.35
C ARG A 44 -10.01 1.19 -7.79
N GLY A 45 -8.97 1.28 -8.62
CA GLY A 45 -9.16 1.52 -10.05
C GLY A 45 -9.99 0.39 -10.68
N GLY A 46 -11.00 0.76 -11.48
CA GLY A 46 -11.87 -0.20 -12.18
C GLY A 46 -13.27 -0.35 -11.59
N ILE A 47 -13.69 0.47 -10.62
CA ILE A 47 -15.10 0.61 -10.26
C ILE A 47 -15.70 1.78 -11.04
N ASN A 48 -16.80 1.55 -11.75
CA ASN A 48 -17.52 2.58 -12.48
C ASN A 48 -19.04 2.39 -12.32
N VAL A 49 -19.77 3.50 -12.17
CA VAL A 49 -21.24 3.50 -12.17
C VAL A 49 -21.73 4.44 -13.26
N VAL A 50 -22.54 3.89 -14.16
CA VAL A 50 -23.19 4.65 -15.24
C VAL A 50 -24.69 4.63 -14.98
N THR A 51 -25.27 5.79 -14.74
CA THR A 51 -26.72 5.94 -14.52
C THR A 51 -27.33 6.74 -15.65
N GLU A 52 -28.27 6.13 -16.36
CA GLU A 52 -29.00 6.71 -17.47
C GLU A 52 -30.44 7.01 -17.04
N LYS A 53 -30.77 8.29 -16.96
CA LYS A 53 -32.07 8.76 -16.43
C LYS A 53 -33.24 8.41 -17.35
N GLN A 54 -33.04 8.52 -18.67
CA GLN A 54 -34.11 8.28 -19.67
C GLN A 54 -34.54 6.81 -19.68
N THR A 55 -33.58 5.89 -19.64
CA THR A 55 -33.83 4.44 -19.63
C THR A 55 -34.03 3.89 -18.22
N ARG A 56 -33.99 4.74 -17.19
CA ARG A 56 -34.16 4.38 -15.76
C ARG A 56 -33.23 3.24 -15.35
N THR A 57 -32.03 3.23 -15.91
CA THR A 57 -31.08 2.13 -15.80
C THR A 57 -29.78 2.62 -15.16
N SER A 58 -29.28 1.87 -14.18
CA SER A 58 -27.95 2.07 -13.62
C SER A 58 -27.11 0.81 -13.76
N ARG A 59 -25.86 0.96 -14.18
CA ARG A 59 -24.91 -0.14 -14.39
C ARG A 59 -23.72 0.06 -13.47
N LEU A 60 -23.48 -0.93 -12.61
CA LEU A 60 -22.28 -1.02 -11.78
C LEU A 60 -21.30 -1.99 -12.43
N LEU A 61 -20.12 -1.48 -12.74
CA LEU A 61 -19.01 -2.22 -13.32
C LEU A 61 -17.87 -2.28 -12.31
N ILE A 62 -17.38 -3.49 -12.04
CA ILE A 62 -16.21 -3.71 -11.19
C ILE A 62 -15.24 -4.62 -11.94
N SER A 63 -14.15 -4.06 -12.44
CA SER A 63 -13.14 -4.82 -13.16
C SER A 63 -12.30 -5.71 -12.24
N ARG A 64 -11.82 -6.84 -12.80
CA ARG A 64 -10.92 -7.79 -12.12
C ARG A 64 -11.40 -8.16 -10.72
N ALA A 65 -12.55 -8.81 -10.66
CA ALA A 65 -13.18 -9.24 -9.42
C ALA A 65 -12.24 -10.12 -8.59
N LEU A 66 -12.18 -9.83 -7.29
CA LEU A 66 -11.43 -10.59 -6.30
C LEU A 66 -12.42 -11.31 -5.37
N PRO A 67 -12.02 -12.41 -4.70
CA PRO A 67 -12.88 -13.09 -3.73
C PRO A 67 -13.49 -12.15 -2.68
N GLN A 68 -12.75 -11.13 -2.26
CA GLN A 68 -13.18 -10.09 -1.32
C GLN A 68 -14.27 -9.13 -1.86
N ASP A 69 -14.56 -9.16 -3.16
CA ASP A 69 -15.67 -8.41 -3.75
C ASP A 69 -17.00 -9.15 -3.61
N SER A 70 -16.99 -10.39 -3.13
CA SER A 70 -18.21 -11.12 -2.83
C SER A 70 -19.03 -10.37 -1.78
N GLY A 71 -20.34 -10.39 -1.93
CA GLY A 71 -21.24 -9.72 -1.01
C GLY A 71 -22.61 -9.44 -1.61
N ASN A 72 -23.47 -8.87 -0.76
CA ASN A 72 -24.79 -8.42 -1.19
C ASN A 72 -24.67 -7.03 -1.82
N TYR A 73 -25.00 -6.95 -3.10
CA TYR A 73 -25.06 -5.72 -3.87
C TYR A 73 -26.51 -5.27 -3.98
N THR A 74 -26.80 -4.06 -3.50
CA THR A 74 -28.14 -3.48 -3.50
C THR A 74 -28.18 -2.24 -4.37
N CYS A 75 -29.11 -2.16 -5.31
CA CYS A 75 -29.47 -0.92 -5.97
C CYS A 75 -30.69 -0.28 -5.29
N SER A 76 -30.57 1.01 -4.96
CA SER A 76 -31.63 1.77 -4.29
C SER A 76 -31.93 3.04 -5.11
N PRO A 77 -33.00 3.02 -5.91
CA PRO A 77 -33.50 4.19 -6.63
C PRO A 77 -34.32 5.11 -5.72
N SER A 78 -34.42 6.39 -6.07
CA SER A 78 -35.20 7.37 -5.29
C SER A 78 -36.72 7.22 -5.40
N SER A 79 -37.22 6.47 -6.39
CA SER A 79 -38.66 6.40 -6.74
C SER A 79 -39.27 5.00 -6.64
N SER A 80 -38.53 4.00 -6.14
CA SER A 80 -38.99 2.60 -6.07
C SER A 80 -38.26 1.85 -4.95
N ASP A 81 -38.75 0.66 -4.61
CA ASP A 81 -38.09 -0.26 -3.68
C ASP A 81 -36.70 -0.69 -4.17
N ALA A 82 -35.83 -0.98 -3.21
CA ALA A 82 -34.47 -1.46 -3.47
C ALA A 82 -34.46 -2.94 -3.87
N ALA A 83 -33.58 -3.28 -4.81
CA ALA A 83 -33.35 -4.65 -5.25
C ALA A 83 -31.93 -5.09 -4.91
N SER A 84 -31.77 -6.35 -4.53
CA SER A 84 -30.48 -6.91 -4.10
C SER A 84 -30.12 -8.16 -4.89
N VAL A 85 -28.82 -8.43 -5.00
CA VAL A 85 -28.26 -9.65 -5.58
C VAL A 85 -27.04 -10.06 -4.77
N LEU A 86 -26.94 -11.35 -4.45
CA LEU A 86 -25.78 -11.89 -3.76
C LEU A 86 -24.74 -12.34 -4.79
N VAL A 87 -23.58 -11.69 -4.80
CA VAL A 87 -22.49 -12.01 -5.72
C VAL A 87 -21.44 -12.85 -5.01
N HIS A 88 -21.10 -13.99 -5.61
CA HIS A 88 -20.06 -14.90 -5.18
C HIS A 88 -18.92 -14.92 -6.19
N VAL A 89 -17.74 -14.43 -5.77
CA VAL A 89 -16.53 -14.49 -6.58
C VAL A 89 -15.74 -15.74 -6.20
N LEU A 90 -15.76 -16.72 -7.10
CA LEU A 90 -15.09 -18.00 -6.94
C LEU A 90 -13.59 -17.86 -7.17
N HIS A 91 -12.79 -18.56 -6.38
CA HIS A 91 -11.35 -18.65 -6.63
C HIS A 91 -11.10 -19.25 -8.02
N GLY A 92 -10.17 -18.67 -8.77
CA GLY A 92 -9.83 -19.16 -10.11
C GLY A 92 -9.45 -20.64 -10.04
N GLU A 93 -10.16 -21.47 -10.81
CA GLU A 93 -9.82 -22.87 -10.99
C GLU A 93 -8.44 -22.96 -11.66
N LYS A 94 -7.49 -23.60 -11.00
CA LYS A 94 -6.51 -24.42 -11.75
C LYS A 94 -7.35 -25.50 -12.44
N PRO A 95 -7.25 -25.71 -13.77
CA PRO A 95 -8.05 -26.73 -14.43
C PRO A 95 -7.71 -28.08 -13.81
N ALA A 96 -8.60 -28.60 -12.95
CA ALA A 96 -8.53 -29.97 -12.49
C ALA A 96 -8.87 -30.84 -13.71
N ALA A 97 -7.97 -31.76 -14.05
CA ALA A 97 -8.15 -32.68 -15.15
C ALA A 97 -9.48 -33.43 -15.01
N MET A 98 -10.33 -33.35 -16.03
CA MET A 98 -11.59 -34.09 -16.07
C MET A 98 -11.29 -35.59 -16.13
N GLN A 99 -11.59 -36.32 -15.05
CA GLN A 99 -11.69 -37.77 -15.10
C GLN A 99 -13.15 -38.14 -15.43
N HIS A 100 -13.33 -38.69 -16.62
CA HIS A 100 -14.57 -39.31 -17.09
C HIS A 100 -14.91 -40.52 -16.20
N GLY A 101 -16.14 -40.51 -15.67
CA GLY A 101 -16.63 -41.53 -14.75
C GLY A 101 -16.82 -42.90 -15.41
N ASN A 102 -16.53 -43.95 -14.65
CA ASN A 102 -16.95 -45.31 -14.94
C ASN A 102 -17.96 -45.74 -13.87
N SER A 103 -19.14 -46.15 -14.33
CA SER A 103 -20.24 -46.65 -13.50
C SER A 103 -19.93 -48.06 -12.98
N SER A 104 -20.03 -48.28 -11.68
CA SER A 104 -20.34 -49.61 -11.14
C SER A 104 -21.06 -49.51 -9.80
N SER A 105 -22.26 -50.09 -9.77
CA SER A 105 -23.05 -50.40 -8.59
C SER A 105 -22.40 -51.54 -7.80
N THR A 106 -22.20 -51.38 -6.49
CA THR A 106 -22.30 -52.49 -5.52
C THR A 106 -22.25 -51.99 -4.08
N ALA A 107 -23.07 -52.62 -3.24
CA ALA A 107 -23.24 -52.33 -1.83
C ALA A 107 -21.93 -52.34 -1.04
N THR A 108 -21.63 -51.27 -0.30
CA THR A 108 -20.72 -51.28 0.87
C THR A 108 -20.94 -50.03 1.72
N SER A 109 -22.18 -49.87 2.18
CA SER A 109 -22.46 -49.04 3.34
C SER A 109 -21.74 -49.66 4.55
N TRP A 110 -21.15 -48.84 5.42
CA TRP A 110 -20.40 -49.15 6.66
C TRP A 110 -18.85 -49.05 6.59
N THR A 111 -18.14 -49.61 5.59
CA THR A 111 -16.66 -49.51 5.53
C THR A 111 -16.15 -48.17 4.97
N PHE A 112 -16.86 -47.59 4.00
CA PHE A 112 -16.51 -46.29 3.42
C PHE A 112 -16.60 -45.14 4.42
N ASN A 113 -17.59 -45.18 5.33
CA ASN A 113 -17.74 -44.16 6.38
C ASN A 113 -16.59 -44.18 7.38
N LEU A 114 -16.06 -45.36 7.70
CA LEU A 114 -14.94 -45.52 8.63
C LEU A 114 -13.62 -45.04 8.01
N LEU A 115 -13.39 -45.35 6.73
CA LEU A 115 -12.24 -44.82 5.97
C LEU A 115 -12.29 -43.29 5.84
N LEU A 116 -13.47 -42.73 5.53
CA LEU A 116 -13.65 -41.28 5.41
C LEU A 116 -13.38 -40.58 6.76
N PHE A 117 -13.84 -41.15 7.87
CA PHE A 117 -13.55 -40.64 9.21
C PHE A 117 -12.06 -40.68 9.53
N VAL A 118 -11.36 -41.78 9.23
CA VAL A 118 -9.90 -41.88 9.46
C VAL A 118 -9.12 -40.88 8.62
N LEU A 119 -9.49 -40.69 7.36
CA LEU A 119 -8.86 -39.68 6.49
C LEU A 119 -9.13 -38.25 6.98
N LEU A 120 -10.33 -37.96 7.49
CA LEU A 120 -10.66 -36.66 8.07
C LEU A 120 -9.83 -36.39 9.34
N GLN A 121 -9.70 -37.38 10.23
CA GLN A 121 -8.88 -37.27 11.44
C GLN A 121 -7.39 -37.06 11.11
N PHE A 122 -6.88 -37.75 10.09
CA PHE A 122 -5.49 -37.60 9.65
C PHE A 122 -5.24 -36.21 9.04
N ALA A 123 -6.19 -35.69 8.26
CA ALA A 123 -6.12 -34.34 7.69
C ALA A 123 -6.14 -33.26 8.80
N ILE A 124 -6.97 -33.42 9.84
CA ILE A 124 -7.01 -32.52 10.99
C ILE A 124 -5.68 -32.55 11.76
N LEU A 125 -5.07 -33.72 11.94
CA LEU A 125 -3.76 -33.85 12.60
C LEU A 125 -2.63 -33.18 11.81
N GLN A 126 -2.64 -33.29 10.48
CA GLN A 126 -1.66 -32.59 9.63
C GLN A 126 -1.86 -31.08 9.65
N SER A 127 -3.12 -30.61 9.70
CA SER A 127 -3.44 -29.18 9.77
C SER A 127 -3.00 -28.55 11.10
N THR A 128 -3.19 -29.24 12.22
CA THR A 128 -2.72 -28.76 13.53
C THR A 128 -1.19 -28.75 13.63
N HIS A 129 -0.51 -29.77 13.08
CA HIS A 129 0.95 -29.81 13.05
C HIS A 129 1.53 -28.67 12.20
N THR A 130 1.00 -28.46 10.99
CA THR A 130 1.42 -27.34 10.12
C THR A 130 1.15 -25.96 10.73
N TYR A 131 0.03 -25.79 11.44
CA TYR A 131 -0.27 -24.55 12.18
C TYR A 131 0.73 -24.29 13.32
N GLN A 132 1.13 -25.33 14.05
CA GLN A 132 2.13 -25.23 15.11
C GLN A 132 3.53 -24.90 14.55
N TYR A 133 3.90 -25.44 13.37
CA TYR A 133 5.12 -25.06 12.67
C TYR A 133 5.10 -23.62 12.16
N PHE A 134 3.98 -23.16 11.61
CA PHE A 134 3.86 -21.79 11.08
C PHE A 134 3.94 -20.74 12.20
N THR A 135 3.29 -21.00 13.33
CA THR A 135 3.36 -20.12 14.52
C THR A 135 4.74 -20.12 15.16
N ALA A 136 5.47 -21.24 15.15
CA ALA A 136 6.87 -21.30 15.56
C ALA A 136 7.77 -20.47 14.63
N MET A 137 7.57 -20.55 13.31
CA MET A 137 8.33 -19.74 12.34
C MET A 137 8.05 -18.23 12.45
N ALA A 138 6.80 -17.83 12.74
CA ALA A 138 6.44 -16.43 12.97
C ALA A 138 7.19 -15.81 14.17
N ARG A 139 7.34 -16.57 15.27
CA ARG A 139 8.09 -16.13 16.45
C ARG A 139 9.60 -16.01 16.18
N GLY A 140 10.15 -16.84 15.29
CA GLY A 140 11.56 -16.80 14.89
C GLY A 140 11.95 -15.52 14.13
N GLN A 141 11.15 -15.10 13.15
CA GLN A 141 11.42 -13.89 12.36
C GLN A 141 11.39 -12.60 13.20
N GLN A 142 10.47 -12.51 14.16
CA GLN A 142 10.31 -11.33 15.01
C GLN A 142 11.55 -11.07 15.88
N LYS A 143 12.22 -12.15 16.35
CA LYS A 143 13.46 -12.07 17.14
C LYS A 143 14.66 -11.62 16.30
N LEU A 144 14.81 -12.15 15.08
CA LEU A 144 15.89 -11.77 14.15
C LEU A 144 15.77 -10.30 13.71
N GLN A 145 14.56 -9.85 13.37
CA GLN A 145 14.33 -8.47 12.94
C GLN A 145 14.58 -7.45 14.07
N SER A 146 14.23 -7.80 15.32
CA SER A 146 14.52 -6.98 16.50
C SER A 146 16.03 -6.84 16.74
N GLN A 147 16.78 -7.94 16.65
CA GLN A 147 18.24 -7.93 16.81
C GLN A 147 18.95 -7.13 15.70
N GLN A 148 18.51 -7.23 14.44
CA GLN A 148 19.06 -6.46 13.32
C GLN A 148 18.84 -4.95 13.48
N LYS A 149 17.64 -4.52 13.89
CA LYS A 149 17.34 -3.10 14.13
C LYS A 149 18.19 -2.51 15.27
N ALA A 150 18.43 -3.29 16.33
CA ALA A 150 19.30 -2.86 17.43
C ALA A 150 20.77 -2.70 16.97
N ALA A 151 21.29 -3.64 16.18
CA ALA A 151 22.63 -3.57 15.63
C ALA A 151 22.82 -2.38 14.66
N GLU A 152 21.84 -2.12 13.79
CA GLU A 152 21.87 -1.00 12.86
C GLU A 152 21.86 0.37 13.59
N LYS A 153 21.05 0.51 14.65
CA LYS A 153 21.00 1.72 15.46
C LYS A 153 22.33 2.00 16.15
N ALA A 154 22.99 0.96 16.66
CA ALA A 154 24.33 1.08 17.26
C ALA A 154 25.41 1.48 16.23
N ALA A 155 25.34 0.95 15.01
CA ALA A 155 26.27 1.31 13.93
C ALA A 155 26.09 2.77 13.46
N LYS A 156 24.84 3.25 13.35
CA LYS A 156 24.54 4.65 13.01
C LYS A 156 25.04 5.64 14.07
N ALA A 157 24.90 5.31 15.36
CA ALA A 157 25.39 6.15 16.45
C ALA A 157 26.93 6.33 16.41
N LYS A 158 27.69 5.27 16.10
CA LYS A 158 29.15 5.36 15.97
C LYS A 158 29.61 6.24 14.80
N LYS A 159 28.86 6.29 13.70
CA LYS A 159 29.19 7.15 12.55
C LYS A 159 28.98 8.64 12.80
N GLN A 160 28.02 9.00 13.66
CA GLN A 160 27.72 10.41 13.96
C GLN A 160 28.77 11.09 14.86
N GLN A 161 29.54 10.34 15.66
CA GLN A 161 30.56 10.90 16.54
C GLN A 161 31.91 11.25 15.85
N GLY A 162 32.14 10.81 14.61
CA GLY A 162 33.44 10.95 13.94
C GLY A 162 33.64 12.19 13.07
N HIS A 163 32.59 12.88 12.64
CA HIS A 163 32.67 13.95 11.62
C HIS A 163 32.65 15.40 12.17
N SER A 164 32.38 15.62 13.46
CA SER A 164 32.15 17.01 13.92
C SER A 164 33.44 17.76 14.28
N ALA A 165 34.40 17.11 14.94
CA ALA A 165 35.54 17.83 15.54
C ALA A 165 36.68 18.14 14.56
N ASN A 166 36.94 17.28 13.56
CA ASN A 166 38.09 17.43 12.66
C ASN A 166 37.77 18.34 11.46
N ASP A 167 36.54 18.30 10.96
CA ASP A 167 36.10 19.12 9.83
C ASP A 167 35.93 20.60 10.21
N GLN A 168 35.52 20.89 11.46
CA GLN A 168 35.45 22.27 11.98
C GLN A 168 36.82 22.95 12.06
N LYS A 169 37.88 22.23 12.48
CA LYS A 169 39.24 22.78 12.53
C LYS A 169 39.83 23.04 11.14
N LYS A 170 39.52 22.19 10.16
CA LYS A 170 40.04 22.31 8.79
C LYS A 170 39.34 23.44 8.00
N ALA A 171 38.06 23.70 8.28
CA ALA A 171 37.32 24.82 7.69
C ALA A 171 37.82 26.20 8.19
N ALA A 172 38.17 26.32 9.47
CA ALA A 172 38.63 27.59 10.06
C ALA A 172 39.99 28.05 9.52
N GLN A 173 40.91 27.12 9.22
CA GLN A 173 42.25 27.45 8.71
C GLN A 173 42.25 27.87 7.23
N LYS A 174 41.28 27.40 6.44
CA LYS A 174 41.19 27.70 5.00
C LYS A 174 40.69 29.11 4.70
N ALA A 175 40.20 29.82 5.72
CA ALA A 175 39.64 31.15 5.59
C ALA A 175 40.71 32.27 5.60
N LEU A 176 41.85 32.13 6.28
CA LEU A 176 42.83 33.21 6.50
C LEU A 176 43.89 33.30 5.38
N VAL A 177 43.57 33.97 4.27
CA VAL A 177 44.45 34.00 3.08
C VAL A 177 45.27 35.29 2.96
N HIS A 178 44.81 36.42 3.51
CA HIS A 178 45.46 37.73 3.34
C HIS A 178 46.34 38.10 4.53
N VAL A 179 47.61 38.45 4.30
CA VAL A 179 48.56 38.81 5.36
C VAL A 179 48.91 40.29 5.27
N CYS A 180 48.77 41.01 6.38
CA CYS A 180 49.16 42.41 6.47
C CYS A 180 50.68 42.56 6.30
N VAL A 181 51.10 43.40 5.36
CA VAL A 181 52.53 43.63 5.07
C VAL A 181 53.26 44.31 6.23
N VAL A 182 52.56 45.11 7.04
CA VAL A 182 53.15 45.88 8.15
C VAL A 182 53.24 45.04 9.43
N CYS A 183 52.15 44.40 9.86
CA CYS A 183 52.09 43.73 11.17
C CYS A 183 51.92 42.21 11.11
N LYS A 184 51.84 41.62 9.91
CA LYS A 184 51.68 40.16 9.69
C LYS A 184 50.37 39.55 10.22
N ALA A 185 49.39 40.37 10.60
CA ALA A 185 48.04 39.88 10.90
C ALA A 185 47.44 39.15 9.68
N GLN A 186 46.73 38.05 9.92
CA GLN A 186 46.06 37.28 8.86
C GLN A 186 44.57 37.57 8.85
N MET A 187 44.00 37.80 7.68
CA MET A 187 42.60 38.17 7.48
C MET A 187 41.97 37.30 6.40
N PRO A 188 40.67 37.04 6.48
CA PRO A 188 40.06 36.06 5.60
C PRO A 188 39.72 36.58 4.21
N ASP A 189 39.51 37.89 4.07
CA ASP A 189 39.09 38.50 2.83
C ASP A 189 39.76 39.87 2.59
N PRO A 190 39.81 40.33 1.32
CA PRO A 190 40.43 41.61 0.95
C PRO A 190 39.79 42.86 1.60
N LYS A 191 38.48 42.85 1.88
CA LYS A 191 37.78 44.00 2.47
C LYS A 191 38.18 44.17 3.93
N THR A 192 38.22 43.07 4.68
CA THR A 192 38.74 43.04 6.05
C THR A 192 40.22 43.45 6.07
N TYR A 193 41.01 43.08 5.06
CA TYR A 193 42.39 43.55 4.95
C TYR A 193 42.50 45.06 4.73
N LYS A 194 41.73 45.62 3.79
CA LYS A 194 41.69 47.07 3.55
C LYS A 194 41.27 47.84 4.80
N GLN A 195 40.20 47.42 5.44
CA GLN A 195 39.71 48.03 6.69
C GLN A 195 40.74 47.94 7.82
N HIS A 196 41.44 46.81 7.97
CA HIS A 196 42.51 46.67 8.93
C HIS A 196 43.66 47.66 8.63
N PHE A 197 44.07 47.77 7.36
CA PHE A 197 45.19 48.60 6.95
C PHE A 197 44.90 50.09 7.16
N GLU A 198 43.73 50.58 6.71
CA GLU A 198 43.33 51.98 6.85
C GLU A 198 43.20 52.39 8.33
N ASN A 199 42.67 51.51 9.19
CA ASN A 199 42.46 51.82 10.60
C ASN A 199 43.70 51.66 11.47
N LYS A 200 44.56 50.67 11.21
CA LYS A 200 45.73 50.35 12.05
C LYS A 200 47.04 50.92 11.51
N HIS A 201 47.09 51.26 10.23
CA HIS A 201 48.28 51.81 9.56
C HIS A 201 47.96 53.09 8.76
N PRO A 202 47.35 54.11 9.38
CA PRO A 202 46.87 55.32 8.69
C PRO A 202 48.00 56.19 8.10
N LYS A 203 49.25 55.97 8.51
CA LYS A 203 50.43 56.69 8.00
C LYS A 203 51.13 55.99 6.84
N ASN A 204 50.70 54.78 6.49
CA ASN A 204 51.27 54.00 5.40
C ASN A 204 50.36 54.11 4.17
N GLU A 205 50.94 54.23 2.99
CA GLU A 205 50.15 54.23 1.76
C GLU A 205 49.53 52.85 1.52
N VAL A 206 48.24 52.84 1.18
CA VAL A 206 47.50 51.60 0.91
C VAL A 206 48.15 50.88 -0.29
N PRO A 207 48.53 49.58 -0.16
CA PRO A 207 49.11 48.81 -1.26
C PRO A 207 48.23 48.81 -2.50
N ALA A 208 48.84 48.83 -3.69
CA ALA A 208 48.13 48.87 -4.98
C ALA A 208 47.07 47.76 -5.12
N ASP A 209 47.38 46.57 -4.61
CA ASP A 209 46.52 45.38 -4.65
C ASP A 209 45.21 45.51 -3.83
N LEU A 210 45.08 46.55 -3.01
CA LEU A 210 43.88 46.86 -2.22
C LEU A 210 43.11 48.10 -2.71
N LYS A 211 43.63 48.83 -3.71
CA LYS A 211 43.00 50.06 -4.20
C LYS A 211 41.75 49.81 -5.04
N GLU A 212 41.63 48.62 -5.63
CA GLU A 212 40.52 48.21 -6.51
C GLU A 212 39.49 47.27 -5.86
N VAL A 213 39.58 47.10 -4.53
CA VAL A 213 38.67 46.27 -3.69
C VAL A 213 37.80 47.17 -2.82
#